data_AF-G0J641-F1
#
_entry.id   AF-G0J641-F1
#
_cell.length_a   1.000
_cell.length_b   1.000
_cell.length_c   1.000
_cell.angle_alpha   90.00
_cell.angle_beta   90.00
_cell.angle_gamma   90.00
#
_symmetry.space_group_name_H-M   'P 1'
#
loop_
_entity.id
_entity.type
_entity.pdbx_description
1 polymer ?
#
loop_
_entity_poly.entity_id
_entity_poly.type
_entity_poly.pdbx_seq_one_letter_code
_entity_poly.pdbx_strand_id
1 'polypeptide(L)'
;MFMVLILNKVFCTIYISNMANVDLSQVEKGIKFFLTVNNSELKAGEKIVLITVIRLLDEKHVISKNEVCKNNSAKRDTTYSLLRSLEFKGYLKAVRNNQYYALSFISLTQKGLLFSSRLKNFIIKNKSN
;
A
#
# COMPACT_ATOMS: atom_id res chain seq x y z
N MET A 1 -20.84 5.28 -5.16
CA MET A 1 -20.38 3.88 -5.00
C MET A 1 -19.59 3.38 -6.22
N PHE A 2 -18.75 4.22 -6.86
CA PHE A 2 -18.03 3.89 -8.11
C PHE A 2 -16.50 4.06 -8.01
N MET A 3 -15.97 4.85 -7.06
CA MET A 3 -14.52 5.08 -6.92
C MET A 3 -13.71 3.90 -6.37
N VAL A 4 -14.36 2.89 -5.76
CA VAL A 4 -13.68 1.71 -5.19
C VAL A 4 -13.33 0.68 -6.28
N LEU A 5 -13.99 0.73 -7.44
CA LEU A 5 -13.83 -0.28 -8.50
C LEU A 5 -12.65 0.01 -9.44
N ILE A 6 -12.32 1.28 -9.68
CA ILE A 6 -11.23 1.66 -10.60
C ILE A 6 -9.85 1.45 -9.95
N LEU A 7 -9.75 1.65 -8.63
CA LEU A 7 -8.57 1.28 -7.84
C LEU A 7 -8.31 -0.23 -7.84
N ASN A 8 -9.37 -1.06 -7.91
CA ASN A 8 -9.24 -2.52 -7.84
C ASN A 8 -8.58 -3.10 -9.10
N LYS A 9 -9.07 -2.74 -10.30
CA LYS A 9 -8.56 -3.31 -11.55
C LYS A 9 -7.08 -3.01 -11.78
N VAL A 10 -6.66 -1.74 -11.69
CA VAL A 10 -5.26 -1.34 -11.96
C VAL A 10 -4.29 -1.91 -10.91
N PHE A 11 -4.74 -2.00 -9.66
CA PHE A 11 -3.94 -2.55 -8.56
C PHE A 11 -3.78 -4.06 -8.65
N CYS A 12 -4.83 -4.79 -9.03
CA CYS A 12 -4.75 -6.23 -9.23
C CYS A 12 -3.94 -6.57 -10.49
N THR A 13 -4.11 -5.85 -11.60
CA THR A 13 -3.37 -6.16 -12.83
C THR A 13 -1.87 -5.98 -12.68
N ILE A 14 -1.39 -4.93 -12.00
CA ILE A 14 0.05 -4.59 -11.96
C ILE A 14 0.82 -5.40 -10.89
N TYR A 15 0.23 -5.67 -9.71
CA TYR A 15 0.88 -6.53 -8.71
C TYR A 15 1.00 -8.00 -9.18
N ILE A 16 0.18 -8.40 -10.16
CA ILE A 16 0.05 -9.77 -10.69
C ILE A 16 0.65 -9.88 -12.10
N SER A 17 1.17 -8.79 -12.68
CA SER A 17 1.71 -8.77 -14.05
C SER A 17 2.92 -9.70 -14.28
N ASN A 18 3.55 -10.22 -13.22
CA ASN A 18 4.60 -11.25 -13.31
C ASN A 18 4.11 -12.67 -12.93
N MET A 19 2.80 -12.89 -12.78
CA MET A 19 2.24 -14.14 -12.27
C MET A 19 1.14 -14.64 -13.19
N ALA A 20 1.53 -15.32 -14.26
CA ALA A 20 0.62 -16.14 -15.06
C ALA A 20 -0.15 -17.11 -14.14
N ASN A 21 -1.47 -17.17 -14.28
CA ASN A 21 -2.43 -17.98 -13.50
C ASN A 21 -2.71 -17.53 -12.05
N VAL A 22 -3.21 -16.31 -11.86
CA VAL A 22 -3.88 -15.92 -10.61
C VAL A 22 -5.26 -15.35 -10.92
N ASP A 23 -6.32 -15.90 -10.31
CA ASP A 23 -7.67 -15.34 -10.41
C ASP A 23 -7.69 -13.98 -9.67
N LEU A 24 -7.65 -12.90 -10.46
CA LEU A 24 -7.67 -11.51 -10.00
C LEU A 24 -8.85 -11.24 -9.07
N SER A 25 -9.99 -11.92 -9.25
CA SER A 25 -11.20 -11.70 -8.44
C SER A 25 -11.07 -12.24 -7.01
N GLN A 26 -10.35 -13.35 -6.83
CA GLN A 26 -10.03 -13.97 -5.53
C GLN A 26 -9.04 -13.10 -4.75
N VAL A 27 -8.02 -12.58 -5.45
CA VAL A 27 -7.03 -11.68 -4.84
C VAL A 27 -7.66 -10.35 -4.43
N GLU A 28 -8.55 -9.78 -5.24
CA GLU A 28 -9.30 -8.57 -4.86
C GLU A 28 -10.19 -8.78 -3.63
N LYS A 29 -10.90 -9.92 -3.55
CA LYS A 29 -11.73 -10.27 -2.38
C LYS A 29 -10.88 -10.50 -1.14
N GLY A 30 -9.75 -11.18 -1.27
CA GLY A 30 -8.82 -11.43 -0.19
C GLY A 30 -8.19 -10.13 0.33
N ILE A 31 -7.74 -9.25 -0.56
CA ILE A 31 -7.20 -7.94 -0.19
C ILE A 31 -8.28 -7.10 0.49
N LYS A 32 -9.53 -7.09 -0.01
CA LYS A 32 -10.66 -6.44 0.68
C LYS A 32 -10.86 -6.99 2.09
N PHE A 33 -10.81 -8.31 2.29
CA PHE A 33 -10.93 -8.93 3.61
C PHE A 33 -9.77 -8.55 4.54
N PHE A 34 -8.53 -8.56 4.04
CA PHE A 34 -7.36 -8.11 4.79
C PHE A 34 -7.46 -6.62 5.17
N LEU A 35 -8.02 -5.80 4.28
CA LEU A 35 -8.28 -4.39 4.51
C LEU A 35 -9.38 -4.13 5.55
N THR A 36 -10.40 -4.99 5.66
CA THR A 36 -11.56 -4.77 6.56
C THR A 36 -11.44 -5.49 7.91
N VAL A 37 -10.96 -6.73 7.96
CA VAL A 37 -11.02 -7.58 9.16
C VAL A 37 -9.69 -7.70 9.87
N ASN A 38 -8.57 -7.65 9.15
CA ASN A 38 -7.26 -7.91 9.74
C ASN A 38 -6.53 -6.60 10.08
N ASN A 39 -5.96 -6.50 11.29
CA ASN A 39 -5.21 -5.33 11.79
C ASN A 39 -6.09 -4.09 12.11
N SER A 40 -6.74 -4.10 13.29
CA SER A 40 -7.62 -3.03 13.80
C SER A 40 -6.91 -1.70 14.07
N GLU A 41 -5.59 -1.71 14.16
CA GLU A 41 -4.78 -0.51 14.41
C GLU A 41 -4.81 0.48 13.24
N LEU A 42 -5.03 -0.02 12.02
CA LEU A 42 -5.05 0.80 10.81
C LEU A 42 -6.48 0.99 10.29
N LYS A 43 -6.81 2.24 9.95
CA LYS A 43 -8.02 2.60 9.21
C LYS A 43 -7.89 2.09 7.77
N ALA A 44 -9.02 1.84 7.10
CA ALA A 44 -9.03 1.36 5.73
C ALA A 44 -8.18 2.23 4.77
N GLY A 45 -8.26 3.56 4.89
CA GLY A 45 -7.45 4.48 4.09
C GLY A 45 -5.94 4.38 4.36
N GLU A 46 -5.53 4.14 5.61
CA GLU A 46 -4.12 3.97 5.98
C GLU A 46 -3.57 2.67 5.41
N LYS A 47 -4.36 1.58 5.46
CA LYS A 47 -3.96 0.31 4.85
C LYS A 47 -3.78 0.45 3.34
N ILE A 48 -4.70 1.13 2.64
CA ILE A 48 -4.59 1.38 1.20
C ILE A 48 -3.29 2.13 0.89
N VAL A 49 -3.00 3.22 1.60
CA VAL A 49 -1.77 4.00 1.40
C VAL A 49 -0.53 3.17 1.70
N LEU A 50 -0.53 2.38 2.78
CA LEU A 50 0.59 1.53 3.14
C LEU A 50 0.86 0.45 2.08
N ILE A 51 -0.18 -0.17 1.52
CA ILE A 51 0.02 -1.13 0.44
C ILE A 51 0.53 -0.44 -0.83
N THR A 52 0.03 0.75 -1.17
CA THR A 52 0.59 1.54 -2.28
C THR A 52 2.08 1.84 -2.08
N VAL A 53 2.49 2.19 -0.86
CA VAL A 53 3.90 2.38 -0.51
C VAL A 53 4.71 1.10 -0.73
N ILE A 54 4.22 -0.04 -0.24
CA ILE A 54 4.90 -1.34 -0.38
C ILE A 54 5.06 -1.70 -1.86
N ARG A 55 4.00 -1.52 -2.67
CA ARG A 55 4.05 -1.75 -4.12
C ARG A 55 5.15 -0.94 -4.78
N LEU A 56 5.15 0.37 -4.54
CA LEU A 56 6.07 1.29 -5.19
C LEU A 56 7.52 1.05 -4.74
N LEU A 57 7.73 0.63 -3.48
CA LEU A 57 9.04 0.22 -2.99
C LEU A 57 9.53 -1.09 -3.62
N ASP A 58 8.65 -2.07 -3.82
CA ASP A 58 8.98 -3.31 -4.54
C ASP A 58 9.36 -3.02 -6.01
N GLU A 59 8.70 -2.03 -6.65
CA GLU A 59 8.94 -1.64 -8.06
C GLU A 59 10.19 -0.76 -8.26
N LYS A 60 10.44 0.19 -7.37
CA LYS A 60 11.43 1.27 -7.59
C LYS A 60 12.58 1.28 -6.58
N HIS A 61 12.52 0.47 -5.52
CA HIS A 61 13.43 0.44 -4.36
C HIS A 61 13.49 1.73 -3.52
N VAL A 62 13.35 2.91 -4.13
CA VAL A 62 13.38 4.22 -3.49
C VAL A 62 12.19 5.04 -3.99
N ILE A 63 11.40 5.60 -3.07
CA ILE A 63 10.23 6.40 -3.40
C ILE A 63 10.08 7.62 -2.50
N SER A 64 9.53 8.69 -3.05
CA SER A 64 9.15 9.91 -2.32
C SER A 64 7.68 9.92 -1.91
N LYS A 65 7.32 10.72 -0.90
CA LYS A 65 5.90 10.95 -0.54
C LYS A 65 5.08 11.49 -1.71
N ASN A 66 5.68 12.35 -2.53
CA ASN A 66 5.05 12.86 -3.73
C ASN A 66 4.68 11.75 -4.72
N GLU A 67 5.56 10.76 -4.92
CA GLU A 67 5.25 9.64 -5.81
C GLU A 67 4.09 8.79 -5.29
N VAL A 68 4.00 8.58 -3.98
CA VAL A 68 2.84 7.92 -3.38
C VAL A 68 1.56 8.71 -3.66
N CYS A 69 1.58 10.03 -3.49
CA CYS A 69 0.44 10.88 -3.82
C CYS A 69 0.02 10.81 -5.29
N LYS A 70 0.96 10.71 -6.22
CA LYS A 70 0.67 10.58 -7.66
C LYS A 70 0.04 9.22 -8.01
N ASN A 71 0.35 8.19 -7.23
CA ASN A 71 -0.08 6.81 -7.47
C ASN A 71 -1.25 6.37 -6.59
N ASN A 72 -1.68 7.21 -5.65
CA ASN A 72 -2.84 6.97 -4.82
C ASN A 72 -4.04 7.73 -5.39
N SER A 73 -5.21 7.10 -5.47
CA SER A 73 -6.38 7.76 -6.07
C SER A 73 -7.09 8.74 -5.14
N ALA A 74 -6.72 8.78 -3.86
CA ALA A 74 -7.22 9.80 -2.94
C ALA A 74 -6.56 11.16 -3.23
N LYS A 75 -7.22 12.25 -2.81
CA LYS A 75 -6.66 13.60 -2.90
C LYS A 75 -5.27 13.67 -2.25
N ARG A 76 -4.42 14.55 -2.78
CA ARG A 76 -3.02 14.70 -2.35
C ARG A 76 -2.90 14.98 -0.85
N ASP A 77 -3.68 15.92 -0.34
CA ASP A 77 -3.66 16.29 1.08
C ASP A 77 -4.13 15.16 1.99
N THR A 78 -5.18 14.45 1.57
CA THR A 78 -5.63 13.23 2.26
C THR A 78 -4.53 12.18 2.30
N THR A 79 -3.84 11.96 1.18
CA THR A 79 -2.73 10.99 1.12
C THR A 79 -1.57 11.41 2.01
N TYR A 80 -1.20 12.69 2.04
CA TYR A 80 -0.17 13.18 2.95
C TYR A 80 -0.55 13.03 4.42
N SER A 81 -1.80 13.30 4.77
CA SER A 81 -2.32 13.11 6.13
C SER A 81 -2.23 11.63 6.55
N LEU A 82 -2.62 10.71 5.65
CA LEU A 82 -2.52 9.26 5.89
C LEU A 82 -1.07 8.79 5.99
N LEU A 83 -0.16 9.30 5.16
CA LEU A 83 1.27 9.02 5.27
C LEU A 83 1.83 9.48 6.61
N ARG A 84 1.46 10.69 7.06
CA ARG A 84 1.86 11.22 8.37
C ARG A 84 1.34 10.34 9.51
N SER A 85 0.10 9.87 9.40
CA SER A 85 -0.48 8.96 10.39
C SER A 85 0.26 7.62 10.43
N LEU A 86 0.64 7.06 9.28
CA LEU A 86 1.43 5.83 9.17
C LEU A 86 2.84 5.98 9.75
N GLU A 87 3.48 7.14 9.57
CA GLU A 87 4.75 7.49 10.23
C GLU A 87 4.58 7.54 11.74
N PHE A 88 3.55 8.21 12.24
CA PHE A 88 3.26 8.29 13.67
C PHE A 88 2.98 6.92 14.31
N LYS A 89 2.26 6.05 13.60
CA LYS A 89 1.99 4.66 14.03
C LYS A 89 3.21 3.73 13.87
N GLY A 90 4.33 4.26 13.38
CA GLY A 90 5.59 3.55 13.26
C GLY A 90 5.63 2.52 12.15
N TYR A 91 4.78 2.61 11.12
CA TYR A 91 4.82 1.72 9.94
C TYR A 91 5.81 2.22 8.88
N LEU A 92 5.99 3.54 8.80
CA LEU A 92 6.87 4.21 7.85
C LEU A 92 7.90 5.05 8.57
N LYS A 93 9.06 5.22 7.94
CA LYS A 93 10.05 6.22 8.30
C LYS A 93 10.28 7.13 7.10
N ALA A 94 10.34 8.43 7.34
CA ALA A 94 10.70 9.40 6.32
C ALA A 94 12.14 9.86 6.54
N VAL A 95 12.99 9.71 5.52
CA VAL A 95 14.32 10.30 5.51
C VAL A 95 14.18 11.70 4.93
N ARG A 96 14.26 12.71 5.81
CA ARG A 96 14.20 14.12 5.42
C ARG A 96 15.58 14.54 4.96
N ASN A 97 15.70 14.96 3.71
CA ASN A 97 16.97 15.45 3.17
C ASN A 97 16.86 16.96 2.94
N ASN A 98 16.92 17.80 3.99
CA ASN A 98 16.83 19.28 3.98
C ASN A 98 15.78 19.95 3.05
N GLN A 99 14.88 19.17 2.48
CA GLN A 99 13.90 19.53 1.47
C GLN A 99 12.49 19.39 2.05
N TYR A 100 11.55 20.11 1.43
CA TYR A 100 10.13 20.08 1.76
C TYR A 100 9.62 18.66 2.04
N TYR A 101 8.71 18.53 3.01
CA TYR A 101 8.12 17.25 3.46
C TYR A 101 7.65 16.36 2.30
N ALA A 102 7.12 16.96 1.23
CA ALA A 102 6.68 16.29 0.01
C ALA A 102 7.79 15.47 -0.71
N LEU A 103 9.05 15.91 -0.62
CA LEU A 103 10.21 15.32 -1.28
C LEU A 103 10.94 14.31 -0.40
N SER A 104 10.49 14.10 0.85
CA SER A 104 11.11 13.12 1.73
C SER A 104 10.96 11.71 1.18
N PHE A 105 12.04 10.94 1.22
CA PHE A 105 12.03 9.53 0.85
C PHE A 105 11.38 8.71 1.96
N ILE A 106 10.66 7.66 1.57
CA ILE A 106 9.96 6.75 2.47
C ILE A 106 10.72 5.43 2.54
N SER A 107 10.85 4.88 3.74
CA SER A 107 11.22 3.48 3.97
C SER A 107 10.23 2.81 4.92
N LEU A 108 10.12 1.48 4.83
CA LEU A 108 9.38 0.70 5.82
C LEU A 108 10.19 0.59 7.11
N THR A 109 9.51 0.68 8.25
CA THR A 109 10.09 0.25 9.54
C THR A 109 10.01 -1.27 9.67
N GLN A 110 10.53 -1.83 10.77
CA GLN A 110 10.31 -3.25 11.09
C GLN A 110 8.82 -3.62 11.14
N LYS A 111 7.97 -2.73 11.68
CA LYS A 111 6.52 -2.91 11.73
C LYS A 111 5.89 -2.88 10.33
N GLY A 112 6.34 -1.97 9.47
CA GLY A 112 5.93 -1.91 8.06
C GLY A 112 6.34 -3.15 7.28
N LEU A 113 7.54 -3.68 7.52
CA LEU A 113 8.04 -4.93 6.91
C LEU A 113 7.23 -6.15 7.35
N LEU A 114 6.88 -6.24 8.64
CA LEU A 114 5.98 -7.30 9.14
C LEU A 114 4.60 -7.24 8.49
N PHE A 115 4.05 -6.04 8.31
CA PHE A 115 2.80 -5.87 7.57
C PHE A 115 2.95 -6.32 6.11
N SER A 116 4.02 -5.92 5.43
CA SER A 116 4.34 -6.34 4.06
C SER A 116 4.45 -7.85 3.93
N SER A 117 5.19 -8.51 4.84
CA SER A 117 5.31 -9.97 4.87
C SER A 117 3.96 -10.66 5.05
N ARG A 118 3.13 -10.19 6.00
CA ARG A 118 1.77 -10.73 6.21
C ARG A 118 0.89 -10.58 4.98
N LEU A 119 0.95 -9.43 4.31
CA LEU A 119 0.23 -9.17 3.07
C LEU A 119 0.68 -10.12 1.95
N LYS A 120 2.00 -10.26 1.74
CA LYS A 120 2.57 -11.15 0.71
C LYS A 120 2.18 -12.60 0.97
N ASN A 121 2.30 -13.07 2.21
CA ASN A 121 1.89 -14.42 2.61
C ASN A 121 0.39 -14.64 2.41
N PHE A 122 -0.43 -13.64 2.72
CA PHE A 122 -1.87 -13.71 2.50
C PHE A 122 -2.19 -13.85 1.01
N ILE A 123 -1.55 -13.06 0.13
CA ILE A 123 -1.75 -13.17 -1.33
C ILE A 123 -1.32 -14.55 -1.84
N ILE A 124 -0.15 -15.06 -1.40
CA ILE A 124 0.34 -16.38 -1.79
C ILE A 124 -0.62 -17.49 -1.34
N LYS A 125 -1.10 -17.45 -0.09
CA LYS A 125 -2.00 -18.49 0.44
C LYS A 125 -3.33 -18.55 -0.32
N ASN A 126 -3.85 -17.42 -0.78
CA ASN A 126 -5.07 -17.35 -1.58
C ASN A 126 -4.83 -17.64 -3.08
N LYS A 127 -3.58 -17.91 -3.51
CA LYS A 127 -3.25 -18.36 -4.87
C LYS A 127 -3.37 -19.89 -5.03
N SER A 128 -3.22 -20.65 -3.95
CA SER A 128 -3.16 -22.12 -3.97
C SER A 128 -4.51 -22.83 -3.75
N ASN A 129 -5.59 -22.06 -3.62
CA ASN A 129 -6.98 -22.54 -3.57
C ASN A 129 -7.72 -22.11 -4.84
#